data_AF-A0A7W6X7T7-F1
#
_entry.id   AF-A0A7W6X7T7-F1
#
_cell.length_a   1.000
_cell.length_b   1.000
_cell.length_c   1.000
_cell.angle_alpha   90.00
_cell.angle_beta   90.00
_cell.angle_gamma   90.00
#
_symmetry.space_group_name_H-M   'P 1'
#
loop_
_entity.id
_entity.type
_entity.pdbx_description
1 polymer ?
#
loop_
_entity_poly.entity_id
_entity_poly.type
_entity_poly.pdbx_seq_one_letter_code
_entity_poly.pdbx_strand_id
1 'polypeptide(L)'
;MKSSLPSLGLSAQKVVAQIRKVRKASKQASENNGRFADYRYLRAVLRAYRYFEDNNLLPHLIEIAPSMLMTPVRANWHSLRMIIEATCIQPDLRMRSRWTRALEYALAEDIDPKELPRFIRAHNGIAGCADLASKTKPKRFSPDTSDRPAPVLLRHISAASIHE
;
A
#
# COMPACT_ATOMS: atom_id res chain seq x y z
N MET A 1 -1.09 -4.42 35.44
CA MET A 1 -0.97 -3.44 34.35
C MET A 1 -1.95 -3.86 33.23
N LYS A 2 -3.26 -3.64 33.40
CA LYS A 2 -4.07 -2.52 32.85
C LYS A 2 -3.97 -2.32 31.32
N SER A 3 -4.71 -3.18 30.60
CA SER A 3 -5.61 -2.87 29.46
C SER A 3 -5.12 -1.96 28.32
N SER A 4 -4.41 -2.54 27.33
CA SER A 4 -4.14 -1.92 26.02
C SER A 4 -5.00 -2.49 24.87
N LEU A 5 -6.00 -3.31 25.17
CA LEU A 5 -6.80 -4.05 24.17
C LEU A 5 -7.93 -3.26 23.44
N PRO A 6 -8.62 -2.24 24.02
CA PRO A 6 -9.76 -1.64 23.34
C PRO A 6 -9.37 -0.67 22.20
N SER A 7 -8.20 -0.02 22.29
CA SER A 7 -7.73 0.94 21.27
C SER A 7 -7.34 0.26 19.96
N LEU A 8 -6.72 -0.92 20.04
CA LEU A 8 -6.37 -1.74 18.87
C LEU A 8 -7.62 -2.25 18.15
N GLY A 9 -8.68 -2.60 18.91
CA GLY A 9 -9.95 -3.04 18.34
C GLY A 9 -10.62 -1.96 17.48
N LEU A 10 -10.67 -0.71 17.96
CA LEU A 10 -11.28 0.39 17.24
C LEU A 10 -10.45 0.83 16.02
N SER A 11 -9.11 0.90 16.15
CA SER A 11 -8.23 1.25 15.03
C SER A 11 -8.28 0.18 13.94
N ALA A 12 -8.30 -1.10 14.32
CA ALA A 12 -8.44 -2.20 13.39
C ALA A 12 -9.76 -2.17 12.63
N GLN A 13 -10.87 -1.92 13.32
CA GLN A 13 -12.17 -1.76 12.68
C GLN A 13 -12.18 -0.62 11.66
N LYS A 14 -11.56 0.53 11.99
CA LYS A 14 -11.43 1.67 11.07
C LYS A 14 -10.61 1.30 9.83
N VAL A 15 -9.47 0.62 10.00
CA VAL A 15 -8.63 0.14 8.89
C VAL A 15 -9.43 -0.80 7.99
N VAL A 16 -10.03 -1.83 8.56
CA VAL A 16 -10.82 -2.84 7.81
C VAL A 16 -11.99 -2.19 7.08
N ALA A 17 -12.73 -1.29 7.74
CA ALA A 17 -13.86 -0.59 7.12
C ALA A 17 -13.42 0.23 5.90
N GLN A 18 -12.28 0.91 5.99
CA GLN A 18 -11.78 1.72 4.89
C GLN A 18 -11.26 0.84 3.74
N ILE A 19 -10.54 -0.24 4.05
CA ILE A 19 -10.09 -1.21 3.04
C ILE A 19 -11.29 -1.84 2.31
N ARG A 20 -12.39 -2.15 2.99
CA ARG A 20 -13.63 -2.64 2.35
C ARG A 20 -14.20 -1.65 1.34
N LYS A 21 -14.16 -0.34 1.62
CA LYS A 21 -14.58 0.69 0.66
C LYS A 21 -13.70 0.69 -0.59
N VAL A 22 -12.39 0.52 -0.42
CA VAL A 22 -11.45 0.45 -1.55
C VAL A 22 -11.65 -0.85 -2.36
N ARG A 23 -11.88 -1.99 -1.70
CA ARG A 23 -12.26 -3.26 -2.37
C ARG A 23 -13.51 -3.12 -3.22
N LYS A 24 -14.54 -2.42 -2.72
CA LYS A 24 -15.74 -2.11 -3.50
C LYS A 24 -15.40 -1.31 -4.77
N ALA A 25 -14.53 -0.32 -4.66
CA ALA A 25 -14.06 0.44 -5.82
C ALA A 25 -13.24 -0.43 -6.80
N SER A 26 -12.39 -1.34 -6.29
CA SER A 26 -11.65 -2.29 -7.15
C SER A 26 -12.60 -3.21 -7.91
N LYS A 27 -13.64 -3.74 -7.24
CA LYS A 27 -14.65 -4.59 -7.89
C LYS A 27 -15.40 -3.84 -8.98
N GLN A 28 -15.85 -2.62 -8.69
CA GLN A 28 -16.50 -1.76 -9.69
C GLN A 28 -15.58 -1.41 -10.86
N ALA A 29 -14.27 -1.29 -10.62
CA ALA A 29 -13.31 -1.06 -11.68
C ALA A 29 -13.09 -2.31 -12.54
N SER A 30 -12.99 -3.51 -11.93
CA SER A 30 -12.82 -4.76 -12.67
C SER A 30 -14.05 -5.16 -13.50
N GLU A 31 -15.25 -4.81 -13.04
CA GLU A 31 -16.50 -5.08 -13.77
C GLU A 31 -16.74 -4.07 -14.90
N ASN A 32 -15.99 -2.97 -14.94
CA ASN A 32 -16.19 -1.88 -15.88
C ASN A 32 -14.96 -1.72 -16.79
N ASN A 33 -15.10 -2.16 -18.05
CA ASN A 33 -14.04 -2.00 -19.07
C ASN A 33 -13.86 -0.56 -19.57
N GLY A 34 -14.47 0.42 -18.92
CA GLY A 34 -14.34 1.83 -19.27
C GLY A 34 -12.91 2.33 -19.04
N ARG A 35 -12.42 3.15 -19.98
CA ARG A 35 -11.06 3.77 -19.98
C ARG A 35 -10.67 4.48 -18.67
N PHE A 36 -11.64 4.84 -17.81
CA PHE A 36 -11.43 5.57 -16.56
C PHE A 36 -11.76 4.76 -15.29
N ALA A 37 -12.03 3.46 -15.41
CA ALA A 37 -12.33 2.60 -14.29
C ALA A 37 -11.21 2.62 -13.24
N ASP A 38 -9.97 2.51 -13.70
CA ASP A 38 -8.77 2.60 -12.86
C ASP A 38 -8.68 3.93 -12.11
N TYR A 39 -9.11 5.05 -12.70
CA TYR A 39 -8.97 6.36 -12.06
C TYR A 39 -9.87 6.47 -10.83
N ARG A 40 -11.06 5.85 -10.88
CA ARG A 40 -11.96 5.78 -9.73
C ARG A 40 -11.37 4.91 -8.62
N TYR A 41 -10.76 3.79 -8.99
CA TYR A 41 -10.07 2.92 -8.04
C TYR A 41 -8.87 3.64 -7.39
N LEU A 42 -7.98 4.25 -8.17
CA LEU A 42 -6.83 4.99 -7.67
C LEU A 42 -7.22 6.17 -6.78
N ARG A 43 -8.32 6.86 -7.11
CA ARG A 43 -8.90 7.89 -6.25
C ARG A 43 -9.34 7.33 -4.89
N ALA A 44 -9.95 6.15 -4.87
CA ALA A 44 -10.32 5.49 -3.62
C ALA A 44 -9.09 5.10 -2.80
N VAL A 45 -8.02 4.63 -3.44
CA VAL A 45 -6.75 4.31 -2.79
C VAL A 45 -6.12 5.56 -2.16
N LEU A 46 -5.99 6.66 -2.90
CA LEU A 46 -5.39 7.90 -2.38
C LEU A 46 -6.20 8.47 -1.21
N ARG A 47 -7.54 8.43 -1.32
CA ARG A 47 -8.43 8.84 -0.24
C ARG A 47 -8.26 7.98 1.01
N ALA A 48 -8.08 6.67 0.85
CA ALA A 48 -7.83 5.78 1.98
C ALA A 48 -6.48 6.04 2.62
N TYR A 49 -5.44 6.27 1.82
CA TYR A 49 -4.11 6.64 2.32
C TYR A 49 -4.16 7.91 3.17
N ARG A 50 -4.72 9.02 2.65
CA ARG A 50 -4.85 10.28 3.40
C ARG A 50 -5.66 10.09 4.68
N TYR A 51 -6.78 9.36 4.61
CA TYR A 51 -7.54 9.02 5.82
C TYR A 51 -6.69 8.27 6.85
N PHE A 52 -5.84 7.33 6.45
CA PHE A 52 -4.96 6.64 7.38
C PHE A 52 -3.87 7.54 7.94
N GLU A 53 -3.30 8.42 7.12
CA GLU A 53 -2.31 9.40 7.53
C GLU A 53 -2.88 10.38 8.55
N ASP A 54 -3.99 11.05 8.21
CA ASP A 54 -4.67 12.05 9.04
C ASP A 54 -5.14 11.50 10.39
N ASN A 55 -5.34 10.18 10.48
CA ASN A 55 -5.83 9.50 11.68
C ASN A 55 -4.75 8.66 12.39
N ASN A 56 -3.47 8.76 11.99
CA ASN A 56 -2.37 7.96 12.53
C ASN A 56 -2.60 6.44 12.47
N LEU A 57 -3.29 5.97 11.43
CA LEU A 57 -3.62 4.55 11.22
C LEU A 57 -2.65 3.81 10.30
N LEU A 58 -1.66 4.48 9.71
CA LEU A 58 -0.65 3.84 8.85
C LEU A 58 0.13 2.72 9.57
N PRO A 59 0.56 2.84 10.83
CA PRO A 59 1.21 1.74 11.55
C PRO A 59 0.27 0.53 11.73
N HIS A 60 -1.00 0.79 12.06
CA HIS A 60 -2.01 -0.26 12.22
C HIS A 60 -2.31 -0.97 10.89
N LEU A 61 -2.26 -0.27 9.76
CA LEU A 61 -2.39 -0.90 8.45
C LEU A 61 -1.28 -1.94 8.22
N ILE A 62 -0.03 -1.64 8.59
CA ILE A 62 1.11 -2.57 8.45
C ILE A 62 0.89 -3.81 9.32
N GLU A 63 0.44 -3.62 10.55
CA GLU A 63 0.20 -4.70 11.52
C GLU A 63 -0.95 -5.63 11.09
N ILE A 64 -2.02 -5.06 10.53
CA ILE A 64 -3.28 -5.77 10.26
C ILE A 64 -3.33 -6.38 8.86
N ALA A 65 -2.61 -5.80 7.89
CA ALA A 65 -2.64 -6.28 6.50
C ALA A 65 -2.24 -7.76 6.31
N PRO A 66 -1.20 -8.30 6.99
CA PRO A 66 -0.83 -9.70 6.84
C PRO A 66 -1.92 -10.66 7.30
N SER A 67 -2.56 -10.37 8.44
CA SER A 67 -3.46 -11.28 9.13
C SER A 67 -4.91 -11.16 8.65
N MET A 68 -5.46 -9.95 8.65
CA MET A 68 -6.88 -9.72 8.34
C MET A 68 -7.14 -9.50 6.85
N LEU A 69 -6.13 -9.05 6.10
CA LEU A 69 -6.28 -8.74 4.68
C LEU A 69 -5.63 -9.79 3.77
N MET A 70 -5.00 -10.82 4.35
CA MET A 70 -4.27 -11.91 3.66
C MET A 70 -3.28 -11.37 2.62
N THR A 71 -2.68 -10.23 2.92
CA THR A 71 -1.79 -9.52 1.99
C THR A 71 -0.34 -9.89 2.32
N PRO A 72 0.46 -10.39 1.36
CA PRO A 72 1.87 -10.63 1.62
C PRO A 72 2.55 -9.29 1.88
N VAL A 73 2.97 -9.04 3.11
CA VAL A 73 3.71 -7.83 3.46
C VAL A 73 5.20 -8.11 3.37
N ARG A 74 5.90 -7.30 2.58
CA ARG A 74 7.36 -7.27 2.56
C ARG A 74 7.85 -6.06 3.37
N ALA A 75 9.01 -6.20 3.99
CA ALA A 75 9.68 -5.06 4.60
C ALA A 75 9.84 -3.92 3.56
N ASN A 76 9.67 -2.68 4.01
CA ASN A 76 9.85 -1.44 3.22
C ASN A 76 8.82 -1.21 2.09
N TRP A 77 7.67 -1.87 2.11
CA TRP A 77 6.59 -1.48 1.21
C TRP A 77 5.97 -0.14 1.60
N HIS A 78 5.81 0.74 0.61
CA HIS A 78 5.06 1.98 0.78
C HIS A 78 3.60 1.65 1.09
N SER A 79 2.95 2.41 1.99
CA SER A 79 1.57 2.10 2.41
C SER A 79 0.56 2.13 1.25
N LEU A 80 0.79 2.95 0.23
CA LEU A 80 0.02 2.90 -1.02
C LEU A 80 0.08 1.52 -1.69
N ARG A 81 1.27 0.90 -1.75
CA ARG A 81 1.43 -0.44 -2.31
C ARG A 81 0.66 -1.46 -1.49
N MET A 82 0.72 -1.38 -0.16
CA MET A 82 -0.04 -2.29 0.70
C MET A 82 -1.55 -2.17 0.49
N ILE A 83 -2.08 -0.94 0.39
CA ILE A 83 -3.51 -0.74 0.11
C ILE A 83 -3.88 -1.38 -1.23
N ILE A 84 -3.07 -1.18 -2.27
CA ILE A 84 -3.30 -1.80 -3.59
C ILE A 84 -3.29 -3.33 -3.47
N GLU A 85 -2.30 -3.91 -2.82
CA GLU A 85 -2.17 -5.37 -2.68
C GLU A 85 -3.32 -5.96 -1.86
N ALA A 86 -3.79 -5.25 -0.83
CA ALA A 86 -4.89 -5.70 0.01
C ALA A 86 -6.27 -5.57 -0.63
N THR A 87 -6.41 -4.77 -1.68
CA THR A 87 -7.71 -4.39 -2.23
C THR A 87 -7.93 -4.82 -3.66
N CYS A 88 -6.85 -5.06 -4.41
CA CYS A 88 -6.99 -5.25 -5.83
C CYS A 88 -7.30 -6.69 -6.22
N ILE A 89 -8.26 -6.85 -7.13
CA ILE A 89 -8.77 -8.18 -7.51
C ILE A 89 -7.90 -8.84 -8.60
N GLN A 90 -7.58 -8.18 -9.71
CA GLN A 90 -6.87 -8.85 -10.84
C GLN A 90 -5.92 -7.98 -11.72
N PRO A 91 -5.11 -7.04 -11.21
CA PRO A 91 -4.07 -6.41 -12.02
C PRO A 91 -2.79 -7.25 -12.04
N ASP A 92 -2.17 -7.33 -13.21
CA ASP A 92 -0.81 -7.84 -13.30
C ASP A 92 0.17 -7.04 -12.41
N LEU A 93 1.35 -7.61 -12.15
CA LEU A 93 2.37 -6.97 -11.31
C LEU A 93 2.84 -5.61 -11.86
N ARG A 94 2.81 -5.43 -13.17
CA ARG A 94 3.26 -4.21 -13.86
C ARG A 94 2.30 -3.06 -13.62
N MET A 95 1.00 -3.30 -13.73
CA MET A 95 -0.06 -2.33 -13.46
C MET A 95 -0.04 -1.89 -12.00
N ARG A 96 0.03 -2.83 -11.04
CA ARG A 96 0.16 -2.48 -9.62
C ARG A 96 1.35 -1.56 -9.35
N SER A 97 2.47 -1.81 -10.02
CA SER A 97 3.69 -1.03 -9.86
C SER A 97 3.53 0.38 -10.44
N ARG A 98 2.93 0.50 -11.64
CA ARG A 98 2.60 1.81 -12.24
C ARG A 98 1.62 2.61 -11.39
N TRP A 99 0.57 1.98 -10.89
CA TRP A 99 -0.39 2.62 -9.99
C TRP A 99 0.27 3.14 -8.72
N THR A 100 1.13 2.33 -8.11
CA THR A 100 1.88 2.74 -6.93
C THR A 100 2.71 3.99 -7.23
N ARG A 101 3.46 3.99 -8.33
CA ARG A 101 4.30 5.13 -8.74
C ARG A 101 3.50 6.37 -9.10
N ALA A 102 2.40 6.22 -9.84
CA ALA A 102 1.52 7.33 -10.17
C ALA A 102 0.93 7.99 -8.92
N LEU A 103 0.54 7.19 -7.92
CA LEU A 103 0.03 7.68 -6.65
C LEU A 103 1.11 8.31 -5.78
N GLU A 104 2.33 7.77 -5.77
CA GLU A 104 3.47 8.41 -5.09
C GLU A 104 3.78 9.79 -5.69
N TYR A 105 3.68 9.93 -7.01
CA TYR A 105 3.85 11.24 -7.66
C TYR A 105 2.72 12.19 -7.29
N ALA A 106 1.47 11.76 -7.36
CA ALA A 106 0.33 12.57 -6.93
C ALA A 106 0.41 12.97 -5.44
N LEU A 107 0.95 12.11 -4.59
CA LEU A 107 1.18 12.43 -3.18
C LEU A 107 2.29 13.47 -3.00
N ALA A 108 3.38 13.36 -3.76
CA ALA A 108 4.48 14.33 -3.73
C ALA A 108 4.05 15.74 -4.21
N GLU A 109 3.09 15.79 -5.14
CA GLU A 109 2.47 17.03 -5.63
C GLU A 109 1.27 17.48 -4.76
N ASP A 110 1.05 16.87 -3.60
CA ASP A 110 -0.05 17.14 -2.66
C ASP A 110 -1.45 17.19 -3.31
N ILE A 111 -1.73 16.28 -4.24
CA ILE A 111 -2.99 16.26 -4.98
C ILE A 111 -4.14 15.74 -4.12
N ASP A 112 -5.21 16.54 -3.98
CA ASP A 112 -6.46 16.10 -3.36
C ASP A 112 -7.05 14.90 -4.14
N PRO A 113 -7.54 13.84 -3.46
CA PRO A 113 -8.15 12.69 -4.12
C PRO A 113 -9.26 13.05 -5.13
N LYS A 114 -10.00 14.15 -4.93
CA LYS A 114 -11.03 14.64 -5.86
C LYS A 114 -10.44 15.11 -7.19
N GLU A 115 -9.26 15.71 -7.16
CA GLU A 115 -8.55 16.23 -8.34
C GLU A 115 -7.72 15.15 -9.05
N LEU A 116 -7.46 14.02 -8.39
CA LEU A 116 -6.63 12.94 -8.93
C LEU A 116 -6.99 12.51 -10.36
N PRO A 117 -8.27 12.29 -10.75
CA PRO A 117 -8.59 11.91 -12.13
C PRO A 117 -8.26 12.99 -13.15
N ARG A 118 -8.31 14.28 -12.77
CA ARG A 118 -7.92 15.40 -13.63
C ARG A 118 -6.39 15.48 -13.73
N PHE A 119 -5.72 15.36 -12.59
CA PHE A 119 -4.26 15.33 -12.50
C PHE A 119 -3.64 14.22 -13.37
N ILE A 120 -4.16 13.00 -13.25
CA ILE A 120 -3.70 11.86 -14.06
C ILE A 120 -3.87 12.14 -15.56
N ARG A 121 -4.98 12.77 -15.97
CA ARG A 121 -5.21 13.13 -17.38
C ARG A 121 -4.24 14.19 -17.87
N ALA A 122 -3.95 15.20 -17.06
CA ALA A 122 -3.00 16.26 -17.40
C ALA A 122 -1.57 15.74 -17.61
N HIS A 123 -1.23 14.59 -17.00
CA HIS A 123 0.09 13.98 -17.07
C HIS A 123 0.14 12.73 -17.97
N ASN A 124 -0.63 12.70 -19.07
CA ASN A 124 -0.64 11.61 -20.05
C ASN A 124 -1.04 10.24 -19.47
N GLY A 125 -1.89 10.24 -18.45
CA GLY A 125 -2.42 9.04 -17.82
C GLY A 125 -1.49 8.45 -16.76
N ILE A 126 -1.86 7.25 -16.30
CA ILE A 126 -1.16 6.54 -15.21
C ILE A 126 0.31 6.29 -15.56
N ALA A 127 0.59 5.90 -16.81
CA ALA A 127 1.94 5.64 -17.26
C ALA A 127 2.81 6.91 -17.18
N GLY A 128 2.30 8.05 -17.67
CA GLY A 128 3.03 9.31 -17.59
C GLY A 128 3.30 9.76 -16.16
N CYS A 129 2.32 9.65 -15.24
CA CYS A 129 2.57 9.89 -13.81
C CYS A 129 3.64 8.94 -13.24
N ALA A 130 3.60 7.66 -13.59
CA ALA A 130 4.57 6.67 -13.10
C ALA A 130 6.00 6.93 -13.61
N ASP A 131 6.12 7.39 -14.86
CA ASP A 131 7.40 7.77 -15.46
C ASP A 131 7.96 9.04 -14.80
N LEU A 132 7.11 10.04 -14.53
CA LEU A 132 7.48 11.25 -13.79
C LEU A 132 7.95 10.91 -12.37
N ALA A 133 7.23 10.03 -11.66
CA ALA A 133 7.63 9.54 -10.34
C ALA A 133 9.05 8.94 -10.30
N SER A 134 9.44 8.30 -11.40
CA SER A 134 10.75 7.64 -11.53
C SER A 134 11.86 8.65 -11.84
N LYS A 135 11.51 9.79 -12.44
CA LYS A 135 12.42 10.91 -12.71
C LYS A 135 12.58 11.83 -11.50
N THR A 136 11.58 11.90 -10.63
CA THR A 136 11.55 12.80 -9.46
C THR A 136 12.13 12.20 -8.16
N LYS A 137 12.68 10.96 -8.16
CA LYS A 137 13.37 10.40 -6.99
C LYS A 137 14.80 9.92 -7.33
N PRO A 138 15.80 10.26 -6.49
CA PRO A 138 16.04 9.39 -5.35
C PRO A 138 16.21 10.18 -4.05
N LYS A 139 15.15 10.27 -3.26
CA LYS A 139 15.31 10.44 -1.81
C LYS A 139 14.74 9.19 -1.16
N ARG A 140 15.63 8.21 -0.92
CA ARG A 140 15.31 7.09 -0.06
C ARG A 140 14.86 7.69 1.27
N PHE A 141 13.63 7.39 1.66
CA PHE A 141 13.29 7.42 3.07
C PHE A 141 14.05 6.21 3.66
N SER A 142 15.31 6.43 4.04
CA SER A 142 15.95 5.57 5.02
C SER A 142 15.34 6.00 6.35
N PRO A 143 14.47 5.21 6.99
CA PRO A 143 14.41 5.32 8.44
C PRO A 143 15.84 5.05 8.90
N ASP A 144 16.41 5.98 9.66
CA ASP A 144 17.70 5.80 10.29
C ASP A 144 17.69 4.45 11.03
N THR A 145 18.38 3.45 10.46
CA THR A 145 18.51 2.10 11.01
C THR A 145 19.81 1.96 11.79
N SER A 146 20.32 3.04 12.38
CA SER A 146 21.50 2.98 13.24
C SER A 146 21.30 2.15 14.52
N ASP A 147 20.07 1.72 14.84
CA ASP A 147 19.78 1.03 16.11
C ASP A 147 18.90 -0.25 15.99
N ARG A 148 19.03 -1.04 14.92
CA ARG A 148 18.46 -2.41 14.91
C ARG A 148 19.51 -3.49 14.64
N PRO A 149 19.70 -4.46 15.56
CA PRO A 149 20.51 -5.62 15.25
C PRO A 149 19.87 -6.40 14.09
N ALA A 150 20.72 -6.87 13.18
CA ALA A 150 20.36 -7.59 11.97
C ALA A 150 19.40 -8.77 12.25
N PRO A 151 18.47 -9.08 11.33
CA PRO A 151 17.65 -10.27 11.46
C PRO A 151 18.54 -11.51 11.45
N VAL A 152 18.49 -12.27 12.55
CA VAL A 152 19.11 -13.58 12.67
C VAL A 152 18.51 -14.47 11.59
N LEU A 153 19.30 -14.74 10.55
CA LEU A 153 19.02 -15.82 9.61
C LEU A 153 18.97 -17.12 10.42
N LEU A 154 17.78 -17.67 10.61
CA LEU A 154 17.60 -19.04 11.10
C LEU A 154 18.25 -19.96 10.06
N ARG A 155 19.53 -20.29 10.29
CA ARG A 155 20.20 -21.39 9.60
C ARG A 155 19.50 -22.66 10.04
N HIS A 156 18.93 -23.38 9.08
CA HIS A 156 18.55 -24.77 9.24
C HIS A 156 19.76 -25.55 9.76
N ILE A 157 19.66 -26.04 11.00
CA ILE A 157 20.54 -27.08 11.51
C ILE A 157 19.98 -28.38 10.95
N SER A 158 20.63 -28.94 9.93
CA SER A 158 20.56 -30.37 9.66
C SER A 158 21.92 -30.93 10.09
N ALA A 159 21.93 -31.54 11.27
CA ALA A 159 23.08 -32.26 11.78
C ALA A 159 23.18 -33.60 11.04
N ALA A 160 24.36 -33.86 10.49
CA ALA A 160 24.77 -35.13 9.96
C ALA A 160 24.80 -36.21 11.06
N SER A 161 24.58 -37.46 10.67
CA SER A 161 25.22 -38.59 11.35
C SER A 161 25.62 -39.62 10.28
N ILE A 162 26.92 -39.73 10.07
CA ILE A 162 27.65 -40.82 9.42
C ILE A 162 28.35 -41.60 10.54
N HIS A 163 28.56 -42.90 10.29
CA HIS A 163 29.28 -43.94 11.04
C HIS A 163 28.39 -44.82 11.92
N GLU A 164 28.44 -46.15 11.80
CA GLU A 164 29.54 -47.02 11.34
C GLU A 164 29.28 -47.81 10.04
#